data_AF-A0L6T6-F1
#
_entry.id   AF-A0L6T6-F1
#
_cell.length_a   1.000
_cell.length_b   1.000
_cell.length_c   1.000
_cell.angle_alpha   90.00
_cell.angle_beta   90.00
_cell.angle_gamma   90.00
#
_symmetry.space_group_name_H-M   'P 1'
#
loop_
_entity.id
_entity.type
_entity.pdbx_description
1 polymer ?
#
loop_
_entity_poly.entity_id
_entity_poly.type
_entity_poly.pdbx_seq_one_letter_code
_entity_poly.pdbx_strand_id
1 'polypeptide(L)'
;MNNDFAQQWNEATQSFMENMSSFQKINENAFQKLAQQQISLANLYINNSVSQVKLLGEVKDAREVINRQAELAKAFGDEMVKHANATVSLMNETRGEVVSLVEKNLEAVVNAAKKADA
;
A
#
# COMPACT_ATOMS: atom_id res chain seq x y z
N MET A 1 -25.31 -6.61 38.93
CA MET A 1 -24.77 -7.77 38.19
C MET A 1 -25.33 -7.89 36.77
N ASN A 2 -26.65 -7.96 36.51
CA ASN A 2 -27.16 -8.08 35.13
C ASN A 2 -26.95 -6.83 34.24
N ASN A 3 -26.99 -5.61 34.80
CA ASN A 3 -26.79 -4.37 34.03
C ASN A 3 -25.33 -4.13 33.64
N ASP A 4 -24.37 -4.39 34.54
CA ASP A 4 -22.93 -4.25 34.23
C ASP A 4 -22.46 -5.19 33.13
N PHE A 5 -22.94 -6.44 33.15
CA PHE A 5 -22.59 -7.41 32.12
C PHE A 5 -23.14 -7.00 30.75
N ALA A 6 -24.40 -6.56 30.69
CA ALA A 6 -25.01 -6.08 29.44
C ALA A 6 -24.31 -4.82 28.90
N GLN A 7 -23.86 -3.93 29.78
CA GLN A 7 -23.13 -2.72 29.41
C GLN A 7 -21.72 -3.04 28.90
N GLN A 8 -20.96 -3.89 29.60
CA GLN A 8 -19.65 -4.36 29.16
C GLN A 8 -19.73 -5.13 27.83
N TRP A 9 -20.78 -5.93 27.62
CA TRP A 9 -21.02 -6.64 26.36
C TRP A 9 -21.27 -5.69 25.20
N ASN A 10 -22.07 -4.64 25.41
CA ASN A 10 -22.31 -3.61 24.40
C ASN A 10 -21.03 -2.83 24.06
N GLU A 11 -20.25 -2.43 25.06
CA GLU A 11 -18.98 -1.72 24.87
C GLU A 11 -17.96 -2.59 24.11
N ALA A 12 -17.84 -3.87 24.46
CA ALA A 12 -16.97 -4.82 23.76
C ALA A 12 -17.41 -5.04 22.30
N THR A 13 -18.72 -5.17 22.07
CA THR A 13 -19.29 -5.33 20.72
C THR A 13 -19.03 -4.09 19.86
N GLN A 14 -19.21 -2.90 20.43
CA GLN A 14 -18.99 -1.64 19.72
C GLN A 14 -17.51 -1.45 19.38
N SER A 15 -16.61 -1.71 20.33
CA SER A 15 -15.16 -1.68 20.09
C SER A 15 -14.73 -2.69 19.02
N PHE A 16 -15.29 -3.90 19.03
CA PHE A 16 -15.03 -4.90 17.99
C PHE A 16 -15.45 -4.42 16.60
N MET A 17 -16.64 -3.83 16.47
CA MET A 17 -17.13 -3.29 15.20
C MET A 17 -16.26 -2.14 14.68
N GLU A 18 -15.81 -1.24 15.56
CA GLU A 18 -14.89 -0.15 15.20
C GLU A 18 -13.53 -0.66 14.73
N ASN A 19 -13.01 -1.70 15.38
CA ASN A 19 -11.76 -2.35 15.00
C ASN A 19 -11.87 -3.05 13.65
N MET A 20 -12.96 -3.78 13.42
CA MET A 20 -13.23 -4.43 12.14
C MET A 20 -13.32 -3.40 11.00
N SER A 21 -14.03 -2.29 11.23
CA SER A 21 -14.11 -1.19 10.25
C SER A 21 -12.75 -0.57 9.98
N SER A 22 -11.93 -0.36 11.01
CA SER A 22 -10.58 0.21 10.87
C SER A 22 -9.67 -0.72 10.08
N PHE A 23 -9.69 -2.02 10.37
CA PHE A 23 -8.95 -3.03 9.61
C PHE A 23 -9.41 -3.11 8.15
N GLN A 24 -10.72 -3.07 7.89
CA GLN A 24 -11.25 -3.05 6.54
C GLN A 24 -10.74 -1.84 5.75
N LYS A 25 -10.74 -0.65 6.36
CA LYS A 25 -10.21 0.57 5.72
C LYS A 25 -8.72 0.46 5.39
N ILE A 26 -7.92 -0.13 6.29
CA ILE A 26 -6.49 -0.40 6.04
C ILE A 26 -6.33 -1.27 4.78
N ASN A 27 -7.11 -2.35 4.66
CA ASN A 27 -7.06 -3.22 3.50
C ASN A 27 -7.54 -2.52 2.21
N GLU A 28 -8.63 -1.77 2.28
CA GLU A 28 -9.15 -1.01 1.13
C GLU A 28 -8.12 0.01 0.62
N ASN A 29 -7.49 0.76 1.54
CA ASN A 29 -6.44 1.71 1.20
C ASN A 29 -5.22 1.02 0.59
N ALA A 30 -4.77 -0.09 1.18
CA ALA A 30 -3.66 -0.88 0.66
C ALA A 30 -3.95 -1.38 -0.76
N PHE A 31 -5.16 -1.91 -0.97
CA PHE A 31 -5.59 -2.41 -2.27
C PHE A 31 -5.68 -1.29 -3.32
N GLN A 32 -6.26 -0.14 -2.98
CA GLN A 32 -6.33 1.02 -3.87
C GLN A 32 -4.93 1.50 -4.29
N LYS A 33 -4.00 1.64 -3.32
CA LYS A 33 -2.62 2.03 -3.60
C LYS A 33 -1.90 0.97 -4.46
N LEU A 34 -2.11 -0.33 -4.22
CA LEU A 34 -1.58 -1.40 -5.06
C LEU A 34 -2.13 -1.34 -6.49
N ALA A 35 -3.43 -1.14 -6.66
CA ALA A 35 -4.06 -1.02 -7.97
C ALA A 35 -3.51 0.17 -8.76
N GLN A 36 -3.28 1.31 -8.09
CA GLN A 36 -2.63 2.47 -8.70
C GLN A 36 -1.21 2.17 -9.16
N GLN A 37 -0.43 1.43 -8.36
CA GLN A 37 0.92 0.98 -8.76
C GLN A 37 0.86 0.09 -10.00
N GLN A 38 -0.10 -0.85 -10.08
CA GLN A 38 -0.26 -1.73 -11.25
C GLN A 38 -0.64 -0.95 -12.52
N ILE A 39 -1.52 0.05 -12.42
CA ILE A 39 -1.85 0.94 -13.54
C ILE A 39 -0.63 1.72 -14.00
N SER A 40 0.14 2.27 -13.05
CA SER A 40 1.36 3.00 -13.37
C SER A 40 2.42 2.10 -14.03
N LEU A 41 2.55 0.86 -13.58
CA LEU A 41 3.43 -0.12 -14.20
C LEU A 41 2.98 -0.46 -15.64
N ALA A 42 1.68 -0.63 -15.87
CA ALA A 42 1.13 -0.84 -17.19
C ALA A 42 1.42 0.34 -18.13
N ASN A 43 1.28 1.58 -17.62
CA ASN A 43 1.62 2.79 -18.37
C ASN A 43 3.11 2.85 -18.71
N LEU A 44 4.00 2.41 -17.81
CA LEU A 44 5.43 2.30 -18.09
C LEU A 44 5.70 1.38 -19.29
N TYR A 45 5.07 0.20 -19.34
CA TYR A 45 5.21 -0.73 -20.46
C TYR A 45 4.68 -0.15 -21.78
N ILE A 46 3.53 0.52 -21.74
CA ILE A 46 2.95 1.19 -22.92
C ILE A 46 3.90 2.28 -23.42
N ASN A 47 4.39 3.14 -22.52
CA ASN A 47 5.30 4.24 -22.86
C ASN A 47 6.63 3.73 -23.42
N ASN A 48 7.18 2.64 -22.87
CA ASN A 48 8.38 2.01 -23.41
C ASN A 48 8.12 1.45 -24.82
N SER A 49 6.97 0.81 -25.04
CA SER A 49 6.59 0.28 -26.35
C SER A 49 6.44 1.38 -27.40
N VAL A 50 5.76 2.48 -27.05
CA VAL A 50 5.63 3.66 -27.91
C VAL A 50 7.00 4.27 -28.22
N SER A 51 7.88 4.36 -27.22
CA SER A 51 9.22 4.90 -27.40
C SER A 51 10.07 4.03 -28.33
N GLN A 52 9.98 2.71 -28.24
CA GLN A 52 10.66 1.78 -29.15
C GLN A 52 10.17 1.92 -30.60
N VAL A 53 8.85 2.03 -30.81
CA VAL A 53 8.28 2.25 -32.15
C VAL A 53 8.75 3.57 -32.76
N LYS A 54 8.78 4.65 -31.97
CA LYS A 54 9.32 5.95 -32.41
C LYS A 54 10.78 5.84 -32.82
N LEU A 55 11.58 5.14 -32.00
CA LEU A 55 12.98 4.86 -32.30
C LEU A 55 13.11 4.24 -33.69
N LEU A 56 12.41 3.14 -33.97
CA LEU A 56 12.46 2.46 -35.29
C LEU A 56 12.05 3.36 -36.47
N GLY A 57 11.20 4.37 -36.26
CA GLY A 57 10.78 5.31 -37.30
C GLY A 57 11.76 6.49 -37.52
N GLU A 58 12.62 6.80 -36.56
CA GLU A 58 13.47 7.99 -36.55
C GLU A 58 14.95 7.71 -36.88
N VAL A 59 15.45 6.48 -36.64
CA VAL A 59 16.90 6.24 -36.73
C VAL A 59 17.39 6.00 -38.15
N LYS A 60 18.50 6.67 -38.51
CA LYS A 60 19.16 6.54 -39.82
C LYS A 60 20.37 5.59 -39.82
N ASP A 61 20.95 5.31 -38.64
CA ASP A 61 22.11 4.43 -38.49
C ASP A 61 21.99 3.48 -37.27
N ALA A 62 22.69 2.34 -37.32
CA ALA A 62 22.63 1.29 -36.30
C ALA A 62 23.30 1.63 -34.95
N ARG A 63 24.29 2.53 -34.91
CA ARG A 63 24.91 3.02 -33.67
C ARG A 63 23.97 3.95 -32.91
N GLU A 64 23.23 4.80 -33.62
CA GLU A 64 22.20 5.65 -33.01
C GLU A 64 21.09 4.78 -32.39
N VAL A 65 20.73 3.64 -33.01
CA VAL A 65 19.79 2.67 -32.42
C VAL A 65 20.33 2.15 -31.08
N ILE A 66 21.57 1.69 -31.04
CA ILE A 66 22.19 1.11 -29.83
C ILE A 66 22.21 2.12 -28.68
N ASN A 67 22.63 3.36 -28.94
CA ASN A 67 22.68 4.41 -27.91
C ASN A 67 21.29 4.72 -27.35
N ARG A 68 20.30 4.92 -28.23
CA ARG A 68 18.92 5.21 -27.81
C ARG A 68 18.27 4.04 -27.07
N GLN A 69 18.60 2.81 -27.47
CA GLN A 69 18.09 1.60 -26.81
C GLN A 69 18.69 1.42 -25.41
N ALA A 70 19.96 1.80 -25.21
CA ALA A 70 20.59 1.86 -23.88
C ALA A 70 19.95 2.93 -22.99
N GLU A 71 19.62 4.10 -23.53
CA GLU A 71 18.89 5.16 -22.82
C GLU A 71 17.48 4.70 -22.39
N LEU A 72 16.73 4.07 -23.29
CA LEU A 72 15.42 3.49 -22.97
C LEU A 72 15.52 2.41 -21.89
N ALA A 73 16.50 1.51 -22.00
CA ALA A 73 16.71 0.47 -21.00
C ALA A 73 17.02 1.05 -19.62
N LYS A 74 17.86 2.10 -19.56
CA LYS A 74 18.15 2.80 -18.31
C LYS A 74 16.91 3.46 -17.72
N ALA A 75 16.18 4.24 -18.51
CA ALA A 75 14.97 4.93 -18.05
C ALA A 75 13.89 3.95 -17.57
N PHE A 76 13.72 2.84 -18.28
CA PHE A 76 12.82 1.75 -17.87
C PHE A 76 13.28 1.12 -16.55
N GLY A 77 14.57 0.84 -16.41
CA GLY A 77 15.16 0.29 -15.18
C GLY A 77 14.96 1.20 -13.98
N ASP A 78 15.20 2.51 -14.13
CA ASP A 78 15.04 3.51 -13.07
C ASP A 78 13.56 3.58 -12.60
N GLU A 79 12.60 3.59 -13.51
CA GLU A 79 11.17 3.58 -13.16
C GLU A 79 10.73 2.24 -12.55
N MET A 80 11.30 1.10 -12.98
CA MET A 80 11.04 -0.21 -12.35
C MET A 80 11.53 -0.25 -10.89
N VAL A 81 12.73 0.27 -10.61
CA VAL A 81 13.26 0.36 -9.24
C VAL A 81 12.38 1.25 -8.37
N LYS A 82 11.92 2.38 -8.91
CA LYS A 82 10.99 3.28 -8.23
C LYS A 82 9.66 2.61 -7.90
N HIS A 83 9.11 1.81 -8.82
CA HIS A 83 7.92 1.00 -8.56
C HIS A 83 8.14 -0.03 -7.45
N ALA A 84 9.26 -0.75 -7.48
CA ALA A 84 9.60 -1.72 -6.43
C ALA A 84 9.70 -1.05 -5.06
N ASN A 85 10.38 0.09 -4.98
CA ASN A 85 10.50 0.87 -3.74
C ASN A 85 9.14 1.38 -3.24
N ALA A 86 8.26 1.83 -4.15
CA ALA A 86 6.92 2.27 -3.80
C ALA A 86 6.06 1.13 -3.24
N THR A 87 6.17 -0.08 -3.82
CA THR A 87 5.50 -1.28 -3.28
C THR A 87 6.02 -1.64 -1.89
N VAL A 88 7.34 -1.60 -1.66
CA VAL A 88 7.92 -1.86 -0.34
C VAL A 88 7.46 -0.81 0.68
N SER A 89 7.42 0.46 0.31
CA SER A 89 6.91 1.54 1.17
C SER A 89 5.45 1.27 1.57
N LEU A 90 4.60 0.91 0.59
CA LEU A 90 3.21 0.58 0.84
C LEU A 90 3.05 -0.60 1.82
N MET A 91 3.83 -1.67 1.64
CA MET A 91 3.79 -2.81 2.57
C MET A 91 4.19 -2.40 3.99
N ASN A 92 5.21 -1.55 4.13
CA ASN A 92 5.65 -1.05 5.43
C ASN A 92 4.62 -0.11 6.08
N GLU A 93 3.99 0.77 5.29
CA GLU A 93 2.89 1.63 5.75
C GLU A 93 1.72 0.79 6.26
N THR A 94 1.22 -0.15 5.45
CA THR A 94 0.12 -1.04 5.84
C THR A 94 0.46 -1.85 7.08
N ARG A 95 1.69 -2.37 7.19
CA ARG A 95 2.16 -3.06 8.40
C ARG A 95 2.12 -2.13 9.62
N GLY A 96 2.59 -0.89 9.48
CA GLY A 96 2.57 0.11 10.55
C GLY A 96 1.15 0.44 11.01
N GLU A 97 0.22 0.60 10.07
CA GLU A 97 -1.20 0.84 10.37
C GLU A 97 -1.83 -0.32 11.14
N VAL A 98 -1.52 -1.57 10.76
CA VAL A 98 -1.99 -2.77 11.50
C VAL A 98 -1.39 -2.84 12.90
N VAL A 99 -0.09 -2.59 13.05
CA VAL A 99 0.57 -2.60 14.37
C VAL A 99 -0.05 -1.54 15.28
N SER A 100 -0.25 -0.32 14.77
CA SER A 100 -0.89 0.77 15.52
C SER A 100 -2.32 0.43 15.93
N LEU A 101 -3.09 -0.26 15.06
CA LEU A 101 -4.42 -0.75 15.42
C LEU A 101 -4.36 -1.78 16.56
N VAL A 102 -3.37 -2.68 16.58
CA VAL A 102 -3.19 -3.65 17.66
C VAL A 102 -2.77 -2.96 18.97
N GLU A 103 -1.81 -2.03 18.91
CA GLU A 103 -1.33 -1.27 20.07
C GLU A 103 -2.47 -0.48 20.72
N LYS A 104 -3.28 0.23 19.93
CA LYS A 104 -4.46 0.96 20.42
C LYS A 104 -5.45 0.04 21.14
N ASN A 105 -5.64 -1.17 20.65
CA ASN A 105 -6.52 -2.16 21.26
C ASN A 105 -5.95 -2.71 22.58
N LEU A 106 -4.66 -2.98 22.63
CA LEU A 106 -4.00 -3.41 23.87
C LEU A 106 -4.07 -2.30 24.93
N GLU A 107 -3.84 -1.04 24.57
CA GLU A 107 -3.98 0.10 25.48
C GLU A 107 -5.41 0.22 26.03
N ALA A 108 -6.43 0.04 25.18
CA ALA A 108 -7.82 0.07 25.60
C ALA A 108 -8.12 -1.03 26.65
N VAL A 109 -7.64 -2.25 26.42
CA VAL A 109 -7.79 -3.38 27.36
C VAL A 109 -7.05 -3.13 28.68
N VAL A 110 -5.80 -2.64 28.63
CA VAL A 110 -5.01 -2.34 29.83
C VAL A 110 -5.67 -1.22 30.65
N ASN A 111 -6.21 -0.19 30.00
CA ASN A 111 -6.90 0.89 30.67
C ASN A 111 -8.23 0.45 31.29
N ALA A 112 -8.96 -0.46 30.64
CA ALA A 112 -10.16 -1.07 31.21
C ALA A 112 -9.85 -1.90 32.45
N ALA A 113 -8.78 -2.71 32.42
CA ALA A 113 -8.34 -3.50 33.57
C ALA A 113 -7.95 -2.63 34.77
N LYS A 114 -7.18 -1.55 34.54
CA LYS A 114 -6.81 -0.59 35.60
C LYS A 114 -8.00 0.10 36.25
N LYS A 115 -9.07 0.37 35.50
CA LYS A 115 -10.31 0.96 36.02
C LYS A 115 -11.16 -0.04 36.82
N ALA A 116 -10.99 -1.35 36.58
CA ALA A 116 -11.71 -2.39 37.31
C ALA A 116 -11.08 -2.71 38.69
N ASP A 117 -9.77 -2.44 38.86
CA ASP A 117 -9.02 -2.62 40.11
C ASP A 117 -9.03 -1.39 41.04
N ALA A 118 -9.59 -0.25 40.61
CA ALA A 118 -9.65 1.01 41.36
C ALA A 118 -11.07 1.30 41.89
#